data_AF-A0A453HB38-F1
#
_entry.id   AF-A0A453HB38-F1
#
_cell.length_a   1.000
_cell.length_b   1.000
_cell.length_c   1.000
_cell.angle_alpha   90.00
_cell.angle_beta   90.00
_cell.angle_gamma   90.00
#
_symmetry.space_group_name_H-M   'P 1'
#
loop_
_entity.id
_entity.type
_entity.pdbx_description
1 polymer ?
#
loop_
_entity_poly.entity_id
_entity_poly.type
_entity_poly.pdbx_seq_one_letter_code
_entity_poly.pdbx_strand_id
1 'polypeptide(L)'
;MDCVGCEKCRLWGKLQVLGLGTALKILFSVDGENNLNQQFQLQRNEVIALVNLLNRLSESVKFVHETGSSSQEIIKQQSFSTLQKGAS
;
A
#
# COMPACT_ATOMS: atom_id res chain seq x y z
N MET A 1 15.62 3.78 7.88
CA MET A 1 15.32 4.71 6.76
C MET A 1 16.23 5.95 6.74
N ASP A 2 17.15 6.11 7.68
CA ASP A 2 18.00 7.31 7.75
C ASP A 2 19.12 7.38 6.72
N CYS A 3 19.44 6.26 6.07
CA CYS A 3 20.41 6.19 4.98
C CYS A 3 19.82 6.51 3.59
N VAL A 4 18.58 7.00 3.51
CA VAL A 4 17.92 7.39 2.25
C VAL A 4 18.15 8.88 1.99
N GLY A 5 18.91 9.20 0.93
CA GLY A 5 19.27 10.59 0.58
C GLY A 5 18.11 11.44 0.03
N CYS A 6 17.10 10.80 -0.56
CA CYS A 6 15.87 11.49 -1.00
C CYS A 6 14.99 11.83 0.22
N GLU A 7 14.79 13.11 0.51
CA GLU A 7 14.03 13.56 1.69
C GLU A 7 12.57 13.09 1.68
N LYS A 8 11.89 13.20 0.53
CA LYS A 8 10.51 12.73 0.38
C LYS A 8 10.41 11.22 0.60
N CYS A 9 11.34 10.47 0.01
CA CYS A 9 11.39 9.01 0.12
C CYS A 9 11.67 8.58 1.57
N ARG A 10 12.56 9.30 2.25
CA ARG A 10 12.86 9.08 3.67
C ARG A 10 11.63 9.34 4.54
N LEU A 11 10.90 10.43 4.30
CA LEU A 11 9.69 10.77 5.04
C LEU A 11 8.60 9.71 4.85
N TRP A 12 8.22 9.43 3.59
CA TRP A 12 7.16 8.46 3.28
C TRP A 12 7.56 7.04 3.68
N GLY A 13 8.83 6.66 3.51
CA GLY A 13 9.34 5.36 3.93
C GLY A 13 9.27 5.17 5.44
N LYS A 14 9.63 6.19 6.23
CA LYS A 14 9.45 6.13 7.70
C LYS A 14 7.97 6.01 8.08
N LEU A 15 7.10 6.80 7.46
CA LEU A 15 5.67 6.80 7.75
C LEU A 15 5.02 5.44 7.43
N GLN A 16 5.36 4.85 6.28
CA GLN A 16 4.83 3.55 5.88
C GLN A 16 5.34 2.40 6.76
N VAL A 17 6.64 2.35 7.05
CA VAL A 17 7.20 1.31 7.92
C VAL A 17 6.67 1.41 9.35
N LEU A 18 6.52 2.63 9.88
CA LEU A 18 5.87 2.84 11.17
C LEU A 18 4.42 2.34 11.14
N GLY A 19 3.65 2.69 10.10
CA GLY A 19 2.27 2.21 9.94
C GLY A 19 2.16 0.69 9.88
N LEU A 20 3.09 0.02 9.18
CA LEU A 20 3.15 -1.45 9.12
C LEU A 20 3.48 -2.05 10.49
N GLY A 21 4.44 -1.46 11.20
CA GLY A 21 4.77 -1.84 12.58
C GLY A 21 3.58 -1.69 13.52
N THR A 22 2.82 -0.60 13.41
CA THR A 22 1.57 -0.39 14.17
C THR A 22 0.52 -1.45 13.85
N ALA A 23 0.35 -1.81 12.56
CA ALA A 23 -0.59 -2.85 12.16
C ALA A 23 -0.23 -4.21 12.77
N LEU A 24 1.05 -4.59 12.74
CA LEU A 24 1.55 -5.81 13.38
C LEU A 24 1.39 -5.76 14.90
N LYS A 25 1.66 -4.60 15.53
CA LYS A 25 1.44 -4.38 16.97
C LYS A 25 -0.03 -4.60 17.33
N ILE A 26 -0.98 -4.11 16.54
CA ILE A 26 -2.41 -4.37 16.73
C ILE A 26 -2.68 -5.87 16.65
N LEU A 27 -2.28 -6.53 15.55
CA LEU A 27 -2.56 -7.95 15.31
C LEU A 27 -2.06 -8.84 16.46
N PHE A 28 -0.80 -8.67 16.88
CA PHE A 28 -0.23 -9.49 17.94
C PHE A 28 -0.69 -9.10 19.36
N SER A 29 -1.29 -7.93 19.54
CA SER A 29 -1.86 -7.54 20.84
C SER A 29 -3.26 -8.13 21.09
N VAL A 30 -3.97 -8.52 20.03
CA VAL A 30 -5.34 -9.06 20.12
C VAL A 30 -5.36 -10.54 20.51
N ASP A 31 -4.36 -11.33 20.09
CA ASP A 31 -4.27 -12.76 20.39
C ASP A 31 -3.71 -13.08 21.81
N GLY A 32 -3.31 -12.05 22.56
CA GLY A 32 -2.66 -12.16 23.87
C GLY A 32 -3.60 -11.97 25.06
N GLU A 33 -4.69 -12.73 25.17
CA GLU A 33 -5.66 -12.68 26.29
C GLU A 33 -5.05 -12.89 27.71
N ASN A 34 -3.76 -13.22 27.82
CA ASN A 34 -3.10 -13.48 29.11
C ASN A 34 -2.31 -12.30 29.71
N ASN A 35 -2.31 -11.11 29.09
CA ASN A 35 -1.64 -9.93 29.64
C ASN A 35 -2.62 -8.79 29.94
N LEU A 36 -3.54 -9.05 30.88
CA LEU A 36 -4.51 -8.09 31.44
C LEU A 36 -3.91 -6.77 31.98
N ASN A 37 -2.59 -6.58 31.92
CA ASN A 37 -1.88 -5.38 32.38
C ASN A 37 -1.02 -4.69 31.31
N GLN A 38 -0.93 -5.21 30.07
CA GLN A 38 -0.22 -4.48 29.02
C GLN A 38 -1.22 -3.58 28.30
N GLN A 39 -1.40 -2.38 28.86
CA GLN A 39 -2.30 -1.34 28.34
C GLN A 39 -1.98 -1.09 26.87
N PHE A 40 -2.79 -1.68 25.98
CA PHE A 40 -2.67 -1.50 24.54
C PHE A 40 -2.92 -0.03 24.22
N GLN A 41 -1.85 0.71 24.00
CA GLN A 41 -1.88 2.15 23.75
C GLN A 41 -1.16 2.43 22.44
N LEU A 42 -1.87 3.13 21.56
CA LEU A 42 -1.32 3.67 20.34
C LEU A 42 -0.95 5.13 20.57
N GLN A 43 0.30 5.48 20.25
CA GLN A 43 0.74 6.86 20.22
C GLN A 43 0.11 7.59 19.04
N ARG A 44 -0.04 8.91 19.15
CA ARG A 44 -0.57 9.76 18.06
C ARG A 44 0.11 9.48 16.71
N ASN A 45 1.44 9.34 16.72
CA ASN A 45 2.22 9.09 15.51
C ASN A 45 1.96 7.71 14.92
N GLU A 46 1.70 6.69 15.75
CA GLU A 46 1.34 5.35 15.31
C GLU A 46 -0.01 5.36 14.58
N VAL A 47 -0.99 6.09 15.12
CA VAL A 47 -2.31 6.25 14.50
C VAL A 47 -2.22 7.02 13.18
N ILE A 48 -1.49 8.14 13.16
CA ILE A 48 -1.29 8.94 11.93
C ILE A 48 -0.61 8.08 10.86
N ALA A 49 0.45 7.35 11.23
CA ALA A 49 1.18 6.50 10.30
C ALA A 49 0.31 5.36 9.74
N LEU A 50 -0.50 4.72 10.59
CA LEU A 50 -1.39 3.63 10.17
C LEU A 50 -2.45 4.11 9.17
N VAL A 51 -3.10 5.24 9.43
CA VAL A 51 -4.12 5.80 8.53
C VAL A 51 -3.51 6.27 7.21
N ASN A 52 -2.34 6.92 7.26
CA ASN A 52 -1.64 7.35 6.04
C ASN A 52 -1.17 6.17 5.18
N LEU A 53 -0.68 5.11 5.83
CA LEU A 53 -0.32 3.88 5.14
C LEU A 53 -1.54 3.29 4.43
N LEU A 54 -2.69 3.18 5.12
CA LEU A 54 -3.92 2.65 4.54
C LEU A 54 -4.38 3.46 3.33
N ASN A 55 -4.34 4.80 3.41
CA ASN A 55 -4.66 5.66 2.27
C ASN A 55 -3.74 5.38 1.08
N ARG A 56 -2.42 5.32 1.30
CA ARG A 56 -1.47 5.04 0.21
C ARG A 56 -1.64 3.66 -0.41
N LEU A 57 -1.96 2.64 0.39
CA LEU A 57 -2.27 1.31 -0.12
C LEU A 57 -3.57 1.32 -0.93
N SER A 58 -4.60 2.03 -0.45
CA SER A 58 -5.87 2.21 -1.18
C SER A 58 -5.66 2.89 -2.53
N GLU A 59 -4.89 3.98 -2.57
CA GLU A 59 -4.50 4.65 -3.82
C GLU A 59 -3.73 3.71 -4.75
N SER A 60 -2.81 2.90 -4.22
CA SER A 60 -2.04 1.94 -5.00
C SER A 60 -2.95 0.87 -5.63
N VAL A 61 -3.92 0.34 -4.87
CA VAL A 61 -4.90 -0.63 -5.37
C VAL A 61 -5.79 -0.01 -6.43
N LYS A 62 -6.30 1.21 -6.18
CA LYS A 62 -7.10 1.96 -7.16
C LYS A 62 -6.31 2.21 -8.45
N PHE A 63 -5.07 2.63 -8.35
CA PHE A 63 -4.19 2.86 -9.49
C PHE A 63 -3.99 1.58 -10.32
N VAL A 64 -3.77 0.43 -9.67
CA VAL A 64 -3.64 -0.86 -10.37
C VAL A 64 -4.97 -1.25 -11.05
N HIS A 65 -6.11 -1.00 -10.42
CA HIS A 65 -7.42 -1.28 -11.01
C HIS A 65 -7.66 -0.42 -12.27
N GLU A 66 -7.41 0.88 -12.19
CA GLU A 66 -7.51 1.82 -13.31
C GLU A 66 -6.53 1.45 -14.43
N THR A 67 -5.25 1.29 -14.12
CA THR A 67 -4.21 0.96 -15.10
C THR A 67 -4.41 -0.42 -15.72
N GLY A 68 -4.88 -1.40 -14.93
CA GLY A 68 -5.19 -2.74 -15.40
C GLY A 68 -6.36 -2.76 -16.39
N SER A 69 -7.39 -1.95 -16.13
CA SER A 69 -8.52 -1.79 -17.07
C SER A 69 -8.08 -1.16 -18.40
N SER A 70 -7.21 -0.14 -18.36
CA SER A 70 -6.64 0.48 -19.56
C SER A 70 -5.70 -0.46 -20.31
N SER A 71 -4.94 -1.31 -19.60
CA SER A 71 -4.07 -2.30 -20.24
C SER A 71 -4.87 -3.37 -20.98
N GLN A 72 -6.03 -3.78 -20.45
CA GLN A 72 -6.92 -4.71 -21.15
C GLN A 72 -7.54 -4.09 -22.42
N GLU A 73 -7.92 -2.82 -22.38
CA GLU A 73 -8.37 -2.07 -23.57
C GLU A 73 -7.27 -2.00 -24.64
N ILE A 74 -6.04 -1.67 -24.23
CA ILE A 74 -4.87 -1.60 -25.14
C ILE A 74 -4.56 -2.97 -25.74
N ILE A 75 -4.59 -4.04 -24.94
CA ILE A 75 -4.38 -5.42 -25.43
C ILE A 75 -5.47 -5.82 -26.44
N LYS A 76 -6.74 -5.49 -26.16
CA LYS A 76 -7.84 -5.74 -27.11
C LYS A 76 -7.66 -4.94 -28.42
N GLN A 77 -7.30 -3.66 -28.34
CA GLN A 77 -7.04 -2.84 -29.53
C GLN A 77 -5.82 -3.31 -30.33
N GLN A 78 -4.74 -3.76 -29.68
CA GLN A 78 -3.59 -4.36 -30.34
C GLN A 78 -3.93 -5.70 -31.00
N SER A 79 -4.77 -6.53 -30.38
CA SER A 79 -5.21 -7.79 -31.00
C SER A 79 -6.05 -7.55 -32.27
N PHE A 80 -6.93 -6.54 -32.28
CA PHE A 80 -7.78 -6.23 -33.43
C PHE A 80 -6.97 -5.66 -34.59
N SER A 81 -6.02 -4.77 -34.30
CA SER A 81 -5.13 -4.17 -35.31
C SER A 81 -4.09 -5.14 -35.86
N THR A 82 -3.71 -6.19 -35.11
CA THR A 82 -2.81 -7.25 -35.59
C THR A 82 -3.55 -8.24 -36.50
N LEU A 83 -4.81 -8.59 -36.19
CA LEU A 83 -5.65 -9.40 -37.06
C LEU A 83 -5.91 -8.72 -38.42
N GLN A 84 -6.08 -7.40 -38.43
CA GLN A 84 -6.34 -6.63 -39.65
C GLN A 84 -5.09 -6.47 -40.56
N LYS A 85 -3.87 -6.60 -40.00
CA LYS A 85 -2.62 -6.58 -40.77
C LYS A 85 -2.22 -7.96 -41.34
N GLY A 86 -2.77 -9.06 -40.82
CA GLY A 86 -2.52 -10.41 -41.32
C GLY A 86 -3.45 -10.86 -42.46
N ALA A 87 -4.45 -10.06 -42.80
CA ALA A 87 -5.44 -10.35 -43.85
C ALA A 87 -5.20 -9.57 -45.15
N SER A 88 -4.02 -8.94 -45.29
CA SER A 88 -3.63 -8.17 -46.49
C SER A 88 -2.32 -8.67 -47.08
#